data_AF-A0A1I3CFB8-F1
#
_entry.id   AF-A0A1I3CFB8-F1
#
_cell.length_a   1.000
_cell.length_b   1.000
_cell.length_c   1.000
_cell.angle_alpha   90.00
_cell.angle_beta   90.00
_cell.angle_gamma   90.00
#
_symmetry.space_group_name_H-M   'P 1'
#
loop_
_entity.id
_entity.type
_entity.pdbx_description
1 polymer ?
#
loop_
_entity_poly.entity_id
_entity_poly.type
_entity_poly.pdbx_seq_one_letter_code
_entity_poly.pdbx_strand_id
1 'polypeptide(L)' 'MVIVIKSKVLLEDCEVGMVLSEDLYNDSGLLLMKKGTILTPEKIKVLSRREVTEVPIEETRSN' A
#
# COMPACT_ATOMS: atom_id res chain seq x y z
N MET A 1 -16.25 15.32 8.65
CA MET A 1 -16.47 13.92 8.25
C MET A 1 -15.24 13.51 7.45
N VAL A 2 -14.50 12.49 7.91
CA VAL A 2 -13.30 12.01 7.20
C VAL A 2 -13.74 10.96 6.19
N ILE A 3 -13.45 11.16 4.91
CA ILE A 3 -13.75 10.19 3.85
C ILE A 3 -12.46 9.43 3.54
N VAL A 4 -12.47 8.11 3.75
CA VAL A 4 -11.37 7.22 3.38
C VAL A 4 -11.66 6.68 1.99
N ILE A 5 -10.86 7.11 1.01
CA ILE A 5 -10.93 6.61 -0.36
C ILE A 5 -9.91 5.49 -0.50
N LYS A 6 -10.33 4.36 -1.08
CA LYS A 6 -9.42 3.29 -1.45
C LYS A 6 -8.91 3.57 -2.86
N SER A 7 -7.60 3.79 -2.97
CA SER A 7 -6.94 4.06 -4.23
C SER A 7 -5.81 3.04 -4.43
N LYS A 8 -5.62 2.57 -5.66
CA LYS A 8 -4.38 1.88 -6.03
C LYS A 8 -3.43 2.93 -6.60
N VAL A 9 -2.21 2.97 -6.07
CA VAL A 9 -1.15 3.84 -6.60
C VAL A 9 0.03 2.99 -7.01
N LEU A 10 0.81 3.51 -7.95
CA LEU A 10 2.06 2.88 -8.34
C LEU A 10 3.03 2.89 -7.14
N LEU A 11 3.80 1.82 -6.99
CA LEU A 11 4.77 1.71 -5.90
C LEU A 11 5.84 2.81 -5.97
N GLU A 12 6.12 3.34 -7.16
CA GLU A 12 7.02 4.49 -7.36
C GLU A 12 6.46 5.81 -6.83
N ASP A 13 5.13 5.96 -6.82
CA ASP A 13 4.42 7.11 -6.27
C ASP A 13 4.09 6.95 -4.78
N CYS A 14 4.49 5.82 -4.18
CA CYS A 14 4.21 5.57 -2.77
C CYS A 14 5.14 6.36 -1.86
N GLU A 15 4.54 7.12 -0.95
CA GLU A 15 5.25 7.85 0.07
C GLU A 15 5.36 7.05 1.38
N VAL A 16 6.44 7.32 2.11
CA VAL A 16 6.64 6.77 3.45
C VAL A 16 5.54 7.30 4.38
N GLY A 17 4.92 6.41 5.13
CA GLY A 17 3.82 6.74 6.05
C GLY A 17 2.43 6.44 5.50
N MET A 18 2.30 6.14 4.21
CA MET A 18 1.07 5.64 3.61
C MET A 18 0.61 4.31 4.25
N VAL A 19 -0.71 4.10 4.35
CA VAL A 19 -1.31 2.93 5.01
C VAL A 19 -1.99 2.05 3.99
N LEU A 20 -1.73 0.74 4.02
CA LEU A 20 -2.43 -0.19 3.14
C LEU A 20 -3.92 -0.29 3.46
N SER A 21 -4.78 -0.12 2.46
CA SER A 21 -6.24 -0.19 2.61
C SER A 21 -6.82 -1.61 2.60
N GLU A 22 -6.04 -2.58 2.12
CA GLU A 22 -6.37 -4.01 2.12
C GLU A 22 -5.12 -4.89 2.21
N ASP A 23 -5.32 -6.20 2.39
CA ASP A 23 -4.25 -7.19 2.39
C ASP A 23 -3.65 -7.28 0.99
N LEU A 24 -2.33 -7.18 0.90
CA LEU A 24 -1.60 -7.25 -0.36
C LEU A 24 -1.10 -8.68 -0.57
N TYR A 25 -1.47 -9.28 -1.69
CA TYR A 25 -1.03 -10.61 -2.11
C TYR A 25 -0.23 -10.52 -3.41
N ASN A 26 0.65 -11.48 -3.66
CA ASN A 26 1.25 -11.65 -4.98
C ASN A 26 0.38 -12.55 -5.88
N ASP A 27 0.81 -12.75 -7.13
CA ASP A 27 0.08 -13.57 -8.12
C ASP A 27 -0.04 -15.04 -7.73
N SER A 28 0.82 -15.52 -6.82
CA SER A 28 0.74 -16.89 -6.27
C SER A 28 -0.21 -17.00 -5.08
N GLY A 29 -0.88 -15.92 -4.67
CA GLY A 29 -1.74 -15.88 -3.49
C GLY A 29 -1.00 -15.79 -2.16
N LEU A 30 0.31 -15.54 -2.17
CA LEU A 30 1.10 -15.34 -0.95
C LEU A 30 0.83 -13.94 -0.39
N LEU A 31 0.44 -13.88 0.88
CA LEU A 31 0.29 -12.62 1.60
C LEU A 31 1.65 -11.92 1.75
N LEU A 32 1.76 -10.72 1.19
CA LEU A 32 2.93 -9.86 1.27
C LEU A 32 2.87 -8.97 2.51
N MET A 33 1.75 -8.27 2.70
CA MET A 33 1.53 -7.34 3.82
C MET A 33 0.04 -7.26 4.16
N LYS A 34 -0.26 -6.99 5.43
CA LYS A 34 -1.64 -6.89 5.91
C LYS A 34 -2.20 -5.47 5.77
N LYS A 35 -3.51 -5.36 5.62
CA LYS A 35 -4.27 -4.12 5.79
C LYS A 35 -3.85 -3.39 7.07
N GLY A 36 -3.78 -2.06 7.00
CA GLY A 36 -3.36 -1.21 8.12
C GLY A 36 -1.84 -1.13 8.28
N THR A 37 -1.08 -1.81 7.42
CA THR A 37 0.37 -1.72 7.39
C THR A 37 0.79 -0.32 6.94
N ILE A 38 1.53 0.38 7.79
CA ILE A 38 2.26 1.60 7.42
C ILE A 38 3.46 1.21 6.55
N LEU A 39 3.56 1.84 5.38
CA LEU A 39 4.67 1.70 4.43
C LEU A 39 5.89 2.47 4.95
N THR A 40 6.91 1.73 5.36
CA THR A 40 8.23 2.25 5.71
C THR A 40 9.17 2.14 4.51
N PRO A 41 10.32 2.84 4.48
CA PRO A 41 11.29 2.71 3.38
C PRO A 41 11.73 1.26 3.14
N GLU A 42 11.87 0.47 4.21
CA GLU A 42 12.23 -0.95 4.12
C GLU A 42 11.13 -1.77 3.48
N LYS A 43 9.87 -1.50 3.82
CA LYS A 43 8.71 -2.18 3.24
C LYS A 43 8.57 -1.86 1.76
N ILE A 44 8.72 -0.60 1.36
CA ILE A 44 8.70 -0.20 -0.05
C ILE A 44 9.81 -0.93 -0.82
N LYS A 45 11.03 -1.02 -0.26
CA LYS A 45 12.12 -1.81 -0.86
C LYS A 45 11.77 -3.29 -1.00
N VAL A 46 11.12 -3.89 0.00
CA VAL A 46 10.68 -5.30 -0.06
C VAL A 46 9.64 -5.50 -1.17
N LEU A 47 8.68 -4.60 -1.29
CA LEU A 47 7.65 -4.65 -2.34
C LEU A 47 8.26 -4.51 -3.74
N SER A 48 9.21 -3.58 -3.90
CA SER A 48 9.94 -3.38 -5.15
C SER A 48 10.75 -4.63 -5.55
N ARG A 49 11.41 -5.28 -4.59
CA ARG A 49 12.13 -6.56 -4.82
C ARG A 49 11.22 -7.73 -5.17
N ARG A 50 9.94 -7.64 -4.81
CA ARG A 50 8.92 -8.65 -5.14
C ARG A 50 8.13 -8.28 -6.39
N GLU A 51 8.62 -7.31 -7.17
CA GLU A 51 8.04 -6.88 -8.44
C GLU A 51 6.59 -6.38 -8.30
N VAL A 52 6.23 -5.87 -7.11
CA VAL A 52 4.94 -5.23 -6.88
C VAL A 52 4.94 -3.88 -7.59
N THR A 53 4.00 -3.70 -8.52
CA THR A 53 3.84 -2.47 -9.29
C THR A 53 2.84 -1.51 -8.65
N GLU A 54 1.78 -2.03 -8.05
CA GLU A 54 0.69 -1.26 -7.46
C GLU A 54 0.42 -1.67 -6.04
N VAL A 55 0.02 -0.70 -5.22
CA VAL A 55 -0.31 -0.91 -3.81
C VAL A 55 -1.62 -0.22 -3.45
N PRO A 56 -2.52 -0.90 -2.71
CA PRO A 56 -3.79 -0.32 -2.29
C PRO A 56 -3.60 0.51 -1.01
N ILE A 57 -3.89 1.81 -1.08
CA ILE A 57 -3.63 2.77 0.00
C ILE A 57 -4.94 3.36 0.53
N GLU A 58 -4.94 3.76 1.79
CA GLU A 58 -5.97 4.63 2.39
C GLU A 58 -5.62 6.09 2.10
N GLU A 59 -6.40 6.74 1.25
CA GLU A 59 -6.32 8.20 1.04
C GLU A 59 -7.32 8.87 1.97
N THR A 60 -6.82 9.71 2.89
CA THR A 60 -7.67 10.41 3.85
C THR A 60 -7.90 11.82 3.34
N ARG A 61 -9.12 12.13 2.87
CA ARG A 61 -9.49 13.52 2.53
C ARG A 61 -10.28 14.13 3.68
N SER A 62 -9.74 15.22 4.22
CA SER A 62 -10.44 16.11 5.13
C SER A 62 -11.01 17.27 4.33
N ASN A 63 -12.34 17.44 4.40
CA ASN A 63 -13.03 18.65 3.93
C ASN A 63 -12.88 19.78 4.95
#